data_AF-A0A1W9ISU5-F1
#
_entry.id   AF-A0A1W9ISU5-F1
#
_cell.length_a   1.000
_cell.length_b   1.000
_cell.length_c   1.000
_cell.angle_alpha   90.00
_cell.angle_beta   90.00
_cell.angle_gamma   90.00
#
_symmetry.space_group_name_H-M   'P 1'
#
loop_
_entity.id
_entity.type
_entity.pdbx_description
1 polymer ?
#
loop_
_entity_poly.entity_id
_entity_poly.type
_entity_poly.pdbx_seq_one_letter_code
_entity_poly.pdbx_strand_id
1 'polypeptide(L)'
;MTTTPTPSNIPPTAGSSRIHPKAIRARRNRRLLIVAGLVLISTVGYLNYWWTHDRFWVRTDNAYVTGNLVPVAAQASGIVTQVLAEETQFVNRGDLMIKLDEHQAYAALGRARGHLGEEVRRIAALFMTRKQLAEKLASRTARLDLAAHDMARYRAAAASGAVSKQILQNTSDKILSLEADVRETQAELDTLDAQVGGTTVMAHPAVELAKHQLIEAYLEYTRQQIKAPISGYVAKRKAQVGDRVHPGAPLMTIVPLDHLWVEANLRETELQHIRPGQPALVNVSLYGEQHMFHGTVEGLVPGSGSAFALLPPDNATGNFIHIVERVPVRIALPEQEIREHPIRPGLSTVTKINIGESGQSVWSSSASASSAEYATDVYADELPTAEAMAKEVMTHNLVAAHGNEPDDLLLAREEDSERPADLEQGTWRKSRNAMPPRDSSGRPEPFDHTPRSFVPRHSPDLGVPASPLAPSIGPGSGLLGPEGGRSPSRLRLDLDQDHGRPSFDSRRR
;
A
#
# COMPACT_ATOMS: atom_id res chain seq x y z
N MET A 1 44.00 73.07 109.35
CA MET A 1 44.69 74.06 108.49
C MET A 1 43.75 74.42 107.34
N THR A 2 43.78 75.69 106.93
CA THR A 2 43.32 76.28 105.64
C THR A 2 43.23 75.30 104.45
N THR A 3 42.28 75.41 103.50
CA THR A 3 41.84 76.62 102.75
C THR A 3 40.40 76.53 102.18
N THR A 4 39.79 77.68 101.88
CA THR A 4 38.70 77.86 100.88
C THR A 4 39.33 78.13 99.49
N PRO A 5 38.67 77.86 98.34
CA PRO A 5 37.84 78.91 97.72
C PRO A 5 36.62 78.44 96.87
N THR A 6 35.97 79.46 96.33
CA THR A 6 34.65 79.66 95.69
C THR A 6 34.45 79.03 94.27
N PRO A 7 33.42 79.38 93.43
CA PRO A 7 32.40 78.43 92.95
C PRO A 7 32.44 78.12 91.42
N SER A 8 31.57 77.22 90.93
CA SER A 8 31.39 76.96 89.48
C SER A 8 29.94 76.71 89.08
N ASN A 9 29.53 77.31 87.95
CA ASN A 9 28.17 77.27 87.37
C ASN A 9 27.69 75.85 87.00
N ILE A 10 26.41 75.58 87.24
CA ILE A 10 25.67 74.45 86.65
C ILE A 10 24.92 74.99 85.41
N PRO A 11 25.24 74.55 84.17
CA PRO A 11 24.39 74.82 83.02
C PRO A 11 23.10 73.97 83.11
N PRO A 12 21.94 74.48 82.65
CA PRO A 12 20.66 73.78 82.77
C PRO A 12 20.65 72.47 81.99
N THR A 13 20.02 71.46 82.58
CA THR A 13 19.87 70.10 82.03
C THR A 13 19.19 70.14 80.67
N ALA A 14 19.92 69.82 79.60
CA ALA A 14 19.32 69.61 78.29
C ALA A 14 18.27 68.49 78.39
N GLY A 15 17.03 68.82 78.04
CA GLY A 15 15.87 68.00 78.41
C GLY A 15 15.93 66.59 77.86
N SER A 16 15.71 65.60 78.72
CA SER A 16 15.37 64.25 78.28
C SER A 16 14.11 64.33 77.42
N SER A 17 14.24 63.95 76.14
CA SER A 17 13.07 63.89 75.26
C SER A 17 12.07 62.90 75.86
N ARG A 18 10.95 63.41 76.37
CA ARG A 18 9.89 62.58 76.95
C ARG A 18 9.25 61.78 75.82
N ILE A 19 9.75 60.55 75.63
CA ILE A 19 9.20 59.61 74.65
C ILE A 19 7.75 59.33 75.03
N HIS A 20 6.80 60.03 74.39
CA HIS A 20 5.38 59.83 74.64
C HIS A 20 4.97 58.42 74.18
N PRO A 21 4.65 57.48 75.09
CA PRO A 21 4.39 56.09 74.71
C PRO A 21 3.11 55.97 73.86
N LYS A 22 2.18 56.92 73.99
CA LYS A 22 0.99 57.04 73.14
C LYS A 22 1.32 57.33 71.66
N ALA A 23 2.33 58.17 71.38
CA ALA A 23 2.72 58.52 70.02
C ALA A 23 3.41 57.34 69.29
N ILE A 24 4.23 56.56 70.01
CA ILE A 24 4.82 55.32 69.48
C ILE A 24 3.73 54.28 69.20
N ARG A 25 2.79 54.06 70.14
CA ARG A 25 1.66 53.13 69.90
C ARG A 25 0.79 53.57 68.72
N ALA A 26 0.49 54.87 68.56
CA ALA A 26 -0.28 55.37 67.42
C ALA A 26 0.43 55.13 66.08
N ARG A 27 1.74 55.44 65.99
CA ARG A 27 2.54 55.15 64.79
C ARG A 27 2.65 53.65 64.50
N ARG A 28 2.80 52.81 65.55
CA ARG A 28 2.82 51.34 65.43
C ARG A 28 1.47 50.81 64.93
N ASN A 29 0.36 51.23 65.53
CA ASN A 29 -0.97 50.78 65.14
C ASN A 29 -1.33 51.25 63.72
N ARG A 30 -0.92 52.46 63.29
CA ARG A 30 -1.10 52.91 61.90
C ARG A 30 -0.27 52.08 60.91
N ARG A 31 0.97 51.71 61.26
CA ARG A 31 1.78 50.78 60.44
C ARG A 31 1.18 49.38 60.39
N LEU A 32 0.70 48.85 61.52
CA LEU A 32 0.01 47.56 61.58
C LEU A 32 -1.29 47.57 60.77
N LEU A 33 -2.06 48.66 60.78
CA LEU A 33 -3.24 48.83 59.91
C LEU A 33 -2.88 48.84 58.42
N ILE A 34 -1.79 49.50 58.03
CA ILE A 34 -1.30 49.50 56.64
C ILE A 34 -0.87 48.08 56.22
N VAL A 35 -0.14 47.36 57.07
CA VAL A 35 0.27 45.97 56.80
C VAL A 35 -0.95 45.04 56.75
N ALA A 36 -1.90 45.16 57.68
CA ALA A 36 -3.13 44.37 57.68
C ALA A 36 -4.00 44.66 56.44
N GLY A 37 -4.07 45.92 56.00
CA GLY A 37 -4.74 46.30 54.75
C GLY A 37 -4.05 45.72 53.52
N LEU A 38 -2.72 45.77 53.44
CA LEU A 38 -1.96 45.12 52.37
C LEU A 38 -2.19 43.61 52.33
N VAL A 39 -2.10 42.93 53.47
CA VAL A 39 -2.37 41.48 53.58
C VAL A 39 -3.80 41.18 53.12
N LEU A 40 -4.80 41.94 53.59
CA LEU A 40 -6.20 41.76 53.17
C LEU A 40 -6.38 41.92 51.66
N ILE A 41 -5.76 42.95 51.06
CA ILE A 41 -5.80 43.19 49.60
C ILE A 41 -5.13 42.04 48.85
N SER A 42 -3.94 41.58 49.30
CA SER A 42 -3.27 40.42 48.70
C SER A 42 -4.08 39.13 48.83
N THR A 43 -4.72 38.88 49.98
CA THR A 43 -5.58 37.72 50.20
C THR A 43 -6.84 37.77 49.33
N VAL A 44 -7.50 38.93 49.22
CA VAL A 44 -8.67 39.11 48.33
C VAL A 44 -8.27 38.98 46.86
N GLY A 45 -7.13 39.54 46.46
CA GLY A 45 -6.60 39.39 45.10
C GLY A 45 -6.26 37.93 44.76
N TYR A 46 -5.62 37.21 45.68
CA TYR A 46 -5.33 35.79 45.53
C TYR A 46 -6.60 34.92 45.48
N LEU A 47 -7.57 35.17 46.38
CA LEU A 47 -8.86 34.48 46.36
C LEU A 47 -9.63 34.72 45.06
N ASN A 48 -9.64 35.95 44.55
CA ASN A 48 -10.28 36.27 43.28
C ASN A 48 -9.58 35.59 42.09
N TYR A 49 -8.25 35.53 42.09
CA TYR A 49 -7.48 34.80 41.08
C TYR A 49 -7.75 33.28 41.14
N TRP A 50 -7.69 32.69 42.34
CA TRP A 50 -7.96 31.26 42.57
C TRP A 50 -9.38 30.87 42.16
N TRP A 51 -10.37 31.70 42.50
CA TRP A 51 -11.78 31.49 42.17
C TRP A 51 -12.08 31.53 40.66
N THR A 52 -11.28 32.28 39.90
CA THR A 52 -11.51 32.53 38.46
C THR A 52 -10.62 31.71 37.53
N HIS A 53 -9.40 31.35 37.93
CA HIS A 53 -8.43 30.68 37.05
C HIS A 53 -7.95 29.32 37.58
N ASP A 54 -7.48 29.27 38.83
CA ASP A 54 -6.72 28.10 39.33
C ASP A 54 -7.61 26.87 39.59
N ARG A 55 -8.88 27.09 39.97
CA ARG A 55 -9.83 25.99 40.26
C ARG A 55 -10.28 25.16 39.05
N PHE A 56 -9.92 25.57 37.83
CA PHE A 56 -10.43 24.98 36.58
C PHE A 56 -9.42 24.06 35.88
N TRP A 57 -8.38 23.60 36.57
CA TRP A 57 -7.36 22.74 35.99
C TRP A 57 -7.37 21.34 36.61
N VAL A 58 -7.58 20.32 35.78
CA VAL A 58 -7.38 18.92 36.18
C VAL A 58 -5.97 18.52 35.78
N ARG A 59 -5.15 18.15 36.78
CA ARG A 59 -3.74 17.78 36.59
C ARG A 59 -3.55 16.27 36.76
N THR A 60 -2.89 15.62 35.81
CA THR A 60 -2.36 14.25 35.95
C THR A 60 -0.87 14.21 35.64
N ASP A 61 -0.14 13.37 36.38
CA ASP A 61 1.26 12.98 36.18
C ASP A 61 1.38 11.60 35.51
N ASN A 62 0.29 10.85 35.42
CA ASN A 62 0.21 9.60 34.66
C ASN A 62 -0.21 9.90 33.22
N ALA A 63 0.69 10.51 32.46
CA ALA A 63 0.46 10.83 31.06
C ALA A 63 1.72 10.58 30.22
N TYR A 64 1.58 9.96 29.05
CA TYR A 64 2.71 9.57 28.19
C TYR A 64 2.51 10.08 26.76
N VAL A 65 3.60 10.52 26.13
CA VAL A 65 3.63 10.72 24.68
C VAL A 65 3.48 9.37 24.00
N THR A 66 2.61 9.29 23.01
CA THR A 66 2.37 8.10 22.20
C THR A 66 2.13 8.53 20.74
N GLY A 67 2.02 7.57 19.83
CA GLY A 67 1.93 7.81 18.40
C GLY A 67 1.58 6.55 17.64
N ASN A 68 1.44 6.65 16.32
CA ASN A 68 1.21 5.48 15.48
C ASN A 68 2.49 4.62 15.42
N LEU A 69 2.43 3.39 15.93
CA LEU A 69 3.47 2.39 15.72
C LEU A 69 3.05 1.52 14.52
N VAL A 70 3.76 1.65 13.40
CA VAL A 70 3.44 0.93 12.16
C VAL A 70 4.33 -0.32 12.05
N PRO A 71 3.83 -1.53 12.36
CA PRO A 71 4.61 -2.75 12.19
C PRO A 71 4.73 -3.08 10.71
N VAL A 72 5.96 -3.28 10.24
CA VAL A 72 6.22 -3.81 8.91
C VAL A 72 6.48 -5.29 9.03
N ALA A 73 5.65 -6.08 8.35
CA ALA A 73 5.72 -7.53 8.33
C ALA A 73 6.22 -8.06 6.97
N ALA A 74 6.72 -9.29 6.95
CA ALA A 74 7.02 -10.00 5.71
C ALA A 74 5.74 -10.20 4.89
N GLN A 75 5.82 -9.95 3.58
CA GLN A 75 4.73 -10.15 2.63
C GLN A 75 4.85 -11.50 1.90
N ALA A 76 6.08 -11.95 1.67
CA ALA A 76 6.42 -13.24 1.07
C ALA A 76 7.18 -14.14 2.07
N SER A 77 7.30 -15.43 1.77
CA SER A 77 8.21 -16.34 2.48
C SER A 77 9.59 -16.31 1.85
N GLY A 78 10.65 -16.27 2.66
CA GLY A 78 12.02 -16.24 2.16
C GLY A 78 13.07 -16.25 3.27
N ILE A 79 14.34 -16.18 2.86
CA ILE A 79 15.47 -15.91 3.75
C ILE A 79 15.86 -14.44 3.59
N VAL A 80 16.08 -13.72 4.68
CA VAL A 80 16.56 -12.33 4.64
C VAL A 80 17.99 -12.31 4.10
N THR A 81 18.18 -11.72 2.91
CA THR A 81 19.48 -11.61 2.26
C THR A 81 20.17 -10.29 2.59
N GLN A 82 19.39 -9.21 2.71
CA GLN A 82 19.90 -7.87 3.04
C GLN A 82 18.92 -7.12 3.94
N VAL A 83 19.49 -6.31 4.83
CA VAL A 83 18.77 -5.36 5.69
C VAL A 83 19.39 -3.99 5.44
N LEU A 84 18.58 -3.06 4.94
CA LEU A 84 18.99 -1.77 4.39
C LEU A 84 18.55 -0.58 5.26
N ALA A 85 17.79 -0.84 6.33
CA ALA A 85 17.39 0.14 7.33
C ALA A 85 17.81 -0.31 8.73
N GLU A 86 18.49 0.56 9.47
CA GLU A 86 18.92 0.37 10.85
C GLU A 86 17.98 1.02 11.87
N GLU A 87 18.07 0.61 13.14
CA GLU A 87 17.35 1.30 14.21
C GLU A 87 17.78 2.78 14.32
N THR A 88 16.84 3.65 14.67
CA THR A 88 16.97 5.13 14.72
C THR A 88 17.20 5.83 13.37
N GLN A 89 17.26 5.10 12.25
CA GLN A 89 17.32 5.68 10.91
C GLN A 89 15.95 6.25 10.49
N PHE A 90 15.96 7.41 9.83
CA PHE A 90 14.79 7.92 9.11
C PHE A 90 14.67 7.26 7.74
N VAL A 91 13.49 6.78 7.39
CA VAL A 91 13.15 6.23 6.09
C VAL A 91 11.97 7.00 5.50
N ASN A 92 11.96 7.17 4.18
CA ASN A 92 10.84 7.72 3.43
C ASN A 92 9.86 6.62 3.05
N ARG A 93 8.59 6.98 2.84
CA ARG A 93 7.61 6.12 2.20
C ARG A 93 8.16 5.60 0.86
N GLY A 94 8.10 4.28 0.66
CA GLY A 94 8.59 3.59 -0.52
C GLY A 94 10.04 3.10 -0.45
N ASP A 95 10.85 3.55 0.52
CA ASP A 95 12.24 3.12 0.65
C ASP A 95 12.34 1.60 0.90
N LEU A 96 13.29 0.94 0.23
CA LEU A 96 13.55 -0.49 0.40
C LEU A 96 14.28 -0.75 1.71
N MET A 97 13.70 -1.53 2.62
CA MET A 97 14.25 -1.75 3.96
C MET A 97 14.79 -3.17 4.16
N ILE A 98 14.15 -4.19 3.58
CA ILE A 98 14.62 -5.58 3.62
C ILE A 98 14.49 -6.19 2.23
N LYS A 99 15.51 -6.96 1.84
CA LYS A 99 15.47 -7.84 0.69
C LYS A 99 15.49 -9.30 1.14
N LEU A 100 14.54 -10.08 0.64
CA LEU A 100 14.48 -11.53 0.79
C LEU A 100 15.16 -12.23 -0.38
N ASP A 101 15.30 -13.55 -0.31
CA ASP A 101 15.83 -14.38 -1.38
C ASP A 101 14.88 -14.46 -2.58
N GLU A 102 15.17 -13.71 -3.65
CA GLU A 102 14.26 -13.56 -4.80
C GLU A 102 14.42 -14.64 -5.89
N HIS A 103 15.43 -15.50 -5.82
CA HIS A 103 15.78 -16.43 -6.92
C HIS A 103 14.62 -17.35 -7.35
N GLN A 104 13.86 -17.88 -6.39
CA GLN A 104 12.73 -18.78 -6.69
C GLN A 104 11.56 -18.02 -7.32
N ALA A 105 11.26 -16.81 -6.83
CA ALA A 105 10.19 -15.97 -7.35
C ALA A 105 10.55 -15.42 -8.75
N TYR A 106 11.81 -15.03 -8.97
CA TYR A 106 12.33 -14.63 -10.28
C TYR A 106 12.21 -15.78 -11.31
N ALA A 107 12.59 -16.99 -10.93
CA ALA A 107 12.42 -18.17 -11.78
C ALA A 107 10.94 -18.50 -12.04
N ALA A 108 10.05 -18.29 -11.07
CA ALA A 108 8.61 -18.45 -11.25
C ALA A 108 8.02 -17.42 -12.21
N LEU A 109 8.39 -16.15 -12.09
CA LEU A 109 8.04 -15.07 -13.03
C LEU A 109 8.51 -15.38 -14.45
N GLY A 110 9.76 -15.86 -14.60
CA GLY A 110 10.27 -16.31 -15.90
C GLY A 110 9.46 -17.44 -16.52
N ARG A 111 9.06 -18.45 -15.74
CA ARG A 111 8.17 -19.53 -16.19
C ARG A 111 6.78 -19.01 -16.59
N ALA A 112 6.16 -18.16 -15.78
CA ALA A 112 4.83 -17.61 -16.07
C ALA A 112 4.83 -16.71 -17.33
N ARG A 113 5.89 -15.91 -17.52
CA ARG A 113 6.14 -15.14 -18.75
C ARG A 113 6.29 -16.04 -19.99
N GLY A 114 7.01 -17.15 -19.86
CA GLY A 114 7.14 -18.16 -20.92
C GLY A 114 5.80 -18.82 -21.26
N HIS A 115 5.06 -19.24 -20.23
CA HIS A 115 3.76 -19.89 -20.35
C HIS A 115 2.72 -19.00 -21.04
N LEU A 116 2.60 -17.72 -20.65
CA LEU A 116 1.71 -16.77 -21.34
C LEU A 116 2.08 -16.61 -22.82
N GLY A 117 3.36 -16.53 -23.15
CA GLY A 117 3.81 -16.45 -24.55
C GLY A 117 3.51 -17.72 -25.35
N GLU A 118 3.61 -18.90 -24.73
CA GLU A 118 3.22 -20.18 -25.33
C GLU A 118 1.71 -20.26 -25.59
N GLU A 119 0.91 -19.88 -24.60
CA GLU A 119 -0.56 -19.85 -24.67
C GLU A 119 -1.06 -18.93 -25.78
N VAL A 120 -0.54 -17.70 -25.87
CA VAL A 120 -0.90 -16.75 -26.93
C VAL A 120 -0.60 -17.33 -28.32
N ARG A 121 0.58 -17.94 -28.52
CA ARG A 121 0.92 -18.58 -29.81
C ARG A 121 0.06 -19.80 -30.10
N ARG A 122 -0.28 -20.61 -29.08
CA ARG A 122 -1.17 -21.77 -29.24
C ARG A 122 -2.56 -21.36 -29.68
N ILE A 123 -3.15 -20.37 -29.03
CA ILE A 123 -4.47 -19.84 -29.42
C ILE A 123 -4.40 -19.16 -30.79
N ALA A 124 -3.38 -18.35 -31.09
CA ALA A 124 -3.19 -17.77 -32.42
C ALA A 124 -3.15 -18.85 -33.53
N ALA A 125 -2.47 -19.98 -33.28
CA ALA A 125 -2.45 -21.11 -34.21
C ALA A 125 -3.85 -21.72 -34.44
N LEU A 126 -4.68 -21.86 -33.40
CA LEU A 126 -6.07 -22.33 -33.55
C LEU A 126 -6.92 -21.37 -34.41
N PHE A 127 -6.78 -20.06 -34.23
CA PHE A 127 -7.45 -19.07 -35.08
C PHE A 127 -6.97 -19.14 -36.55
N MET A 128 -5.70 -19.44 -36.80
CA MET A 128 -5.18 -19.67 -38.14
C MET A 128 -5.72 -20.99 -38.75
N THR A 129 -5.82 -22.07 -37.98
CA THR A 129 -6.46 -23.32 -38.42
C THR A 129 -7.95 -23.09 -38.74
N ARG A 130 -8.66 -22.28 -37.94
CA ARG A 130 -10.05 -21.88 -38.20
C ARG A 130 -10.18 -21.16 -39.54
N LYS A 131 -9.32 -20.18 -39.81
CA LYS A 131 -9.28 -19.48 -41.10
C LYS A 131 -9.02 -20.47 -42.25
N GLN A 132 -8.05 -21.37 -42.10
CA GLN A 132 -7.76 -22.39 -43.11
C GLN A 132 -8.96 -23.34 -43.38
N LEU A 133 -9.71 -23.74 -42.35
CA LEU A 133 -10.91 -24.56 -42.51
C LEU A 133 -12.06 -23.78 -43.17
N ALA A 134 -12.24 -22.50 -42.88
CA ALA A 134 -13.22 -21.64 -43.55
C ALA A 134 -12.91 -21.48 -45.06
N GLU A 135 -11.64 -21.28 -45.44
CA GLU A 135 -11.23 -21.25 -46.85
C GLU A 135 -11.38 -22.62 -47.54
N LYS A 136 -11.07 -23.72 -46.82
CA LYS A 136 -11.29 -25.11 -47.28
C LYS A 136 -12.79 -25.36 -47.55
N LEU A 137 -13.66 -24.88 -46.67
CA LEU A 137 -15.11 -24.95 -46.81
C LEU A 137 -15.57 -24.16 -48.05
N ALA A 138 -15.13 -22.91 -48.20
CA ALA A 138 -15.44 -22.07 -49.37
C ALA A 138 -14.98 -22.72 -50.70
N SER A 139 -13.83 -23.41 -50.70
CA SER A 139 -13.36 -24.17 -51.87
C SER A 139 -14.20 -25.42 -52.13
N ARG A 140 -14.65 -26.14 -51.08
CA ARG A 140 -15.52 -27.33 -51.22
C ARG A 140 -16.93 -26.95 -51.69
N THR A 141 -17.53 -25.87 -51.18
CA THR A 141 -18.83 -25.37 -51.62
C THR A 141 -18.79 -24.89 -53.07
N ALA A 142 -17.79 -24.10 -53.48
CA ALA A 142 -17.65 -23.68 -54.88
C ALA A 142 -17.53 -24.86 -55.87
N ARG A 143 -16.93 -25.99 -55.46
CA ARG A 143 -16.88 -27.22 -56.26
C ARG A 143 -18.25 -27.92 -56.34
N LEU A 144 -19.02 -27.92 -55.26
CA LEU A 144 -20.39 -28.42 -55.23
C LEU A 144 -21.30 -27.58 -56.14
N ASP A 145 -21.21 -26.26 -56.07
CA ASP A 145 -21.97 -25.33 -56.91
C ASP A 145 -21.68 -25.54 -58.41
N LEU A 146 -20.40 -25.73 -58.77
CA LEU A 146 -20.01 -26.07 -60.14
C LEU A 146 -20.65 -27.39 -60.61
N ALA A 147 -20.61 -28.44 -59.78
CA ALA A 147 -21.23 -29.73 -60.10
C ALA A 147 -22.76 -29.63 -60.21
N ALA A 148 -23.40 -28.80 -59.38
CA ALA A 148 -24.84 -28.51 -59.45
C ALA A 148 -25.22 -27.76 -60.73
N HIS A 149 -24.43 -26.76 -61.14
CA HIS A 149 -24.60 -26.06 -62.42
C HIS A 149 -24.43 -26.98 -63.62
N ASP A 150 -23.42 -27.87 -63.62
CA ASP A 150 -23.23 -28.84 -64.70
C ASP A 150 -24.35 -29.91 -64.73
N MET A 151 -24.84 -30.37 -63.58
CA MET A 151 -26.05 -31.21 -63.50
C MET A 151 -27.27 -30.52 -64.13
N ALA A 152 -27.49 -29.23 -63.84
CA ALA A 152 -28.59 -28.48 -64.44
C ALA A 152 -28.45 -28.38 -65.98
N ARG A 153 -27.24 -28.12 -66.49
CA ARG A 153 -26.94 -28.12 -67.93
C ARG A 153 -27.16 -29.49 -68.57
N TYR A 154 -26.69 -30.56 -67.94
CA TYR A 154 -26.84 -31.92 -68.46
C TYR A 154 -28.29 -32.38 -68.46
N ARG A 155 -29.09 -32.03 -67.45
CA ARG A 155 -30.54 -32.31 -67.42
C ARG A 155 -31.27 -31.62 -68.58
N ALA A 156 -30.96 -30.35 -68.86
CA ALA A 156 -31.53 -29.63 -69.99
C ALA A 156 -31.14 -30.26 -71.35
N ALA A 157 -29.89 -30.68 -71.51
CA ALA A 157 -29.38 -31.30 -72.73
C ALA A 157 -29.80 -32.79 -72.91
N ALA A 158 -30.20 -33.49 -71.85
CA ALA A 158 -30.69 -34.85 -71.94
C ALA A 158 -32.05 -34.96 -72.68
N ALA A 159 -32.88 -33.92 -72.61
CA ALA A 159 -34.17 -33.88 -73.30
C ALA A 159 -34.06 -33.91 -74.84
N SER A 160 -32.96 -33.42 -75.40
CA SER A 160 -32.65 -33.50 -76.84
C SER A 160 -31.80 -34.73 -77.21
N GLY A 161 -31.53 -35.64 -76.27
CA GLY A 161 -30.70 -36.82 -76.48
C GLY A 161 -29.19 -36.55 -76.53
N ALA A 162 -28.74 -35.30 -76.27
CA ALA A 162 -27.35 -34.90 -76.40
C ALA A 162 -26.42 -35.37 -75.25
N VAL A 163 -26.99 -35.94 -74.17
CA VAL A 163 -26.25 -36.43 -73.00
C VAL A 163 -26.78 -37.81 -72.60
N SER A 164 -25.88 -38.75 -72.26
CA SER A 164 -26.26 -40.11 -71.85
C SER A 164 -26.77 -40.17 -70.41
N LYS A 165 -27.64 -41.14 -70.11
CA LYS A 165 -28.12 -41.39 -68.73
C LYS A 165 -26.97 -41.67 -67.75
N GLN A 166 -25.88 -42.28 -68.23
CA GLN A 166 -24.70 -42.56 -67.41
C GLN A 166 -24.03 -41.28 -66.91
N ILE A 167 -23.95 -40.23 -67.74
CA ILE A 167 -23.37 -38.94 -67.32
C ILE A 167 -24.21 -38.32 -66.20
N LEU A 168 -25.54 -38.31 -66.36
CA LEU A 168 -26.44 -37.81 -65.32
C LEU A 168 -26.27 -38.56 -63.99
N GLN A 169 -26.16 -39.89 -64.03
CA GLN A 169 -25.95 -40.69 -62.83
C GLN A 169 -24.58 -40.41 -62.20
N ASN A 170 -23.49 -40.44 -62.97
CA ASN A 170 -22.15 -40.10 -62.50
C ASN A 170 -22.07 -38.70 -61.87
N THR A 171 -22.74 -37.69 -62.44
CA THR A 171 -22.80 -36.35 -61.85
C THR A 171 -23.65 -36.31 -60.58
N SER A 172 -24.71 -37.11 -60.49
CA SER A 172 -25.53 -37.24 -59.27
C SER A 172 -24.71 -37.84 -58.12
N ASP A 173 -24.00 -38.93 -58.38
CA ASP A 173 -23.11 -39.57 -57.42
C ASP A 173 -21.96 -38.63 -57.02
N LYS A 174 -21.48 -37.80 -57.96
CA LYS A 174 -20.45 -36.79 -57.66
C LYS A 174 -20.96 -35.65 -56.79
N ILE A 175 -22.21 -35.21 -56.96
CA ILE A 175 -22.85 -34.22 -56.08
C ILE A 175 -22.97 -34.80 -54.66
N LEU A 176 -23.48 -36.03 -54.50
CA LEU A 176 -23.59 -36.69 -53.20
C LEU A 176 -22.23 -36.82 -52.49
N SER A 177 -21.16 -37.10 -53.24
CA SER A 177 -19.78 -37.06 -52.74
C SER A 177 -19.38 -35.66 -52.25
N LEU A 178 -19.61 -34.61 -53.03
CA LEU A 178 -19.24 -33.24 -52.66
C LEU A 178 -20.09 -32.68 -51.51
N GLU A 179 -21.36 -33.07 -51.39
CA GLU A 179 -22.21 -32.77 -50.24
C GLU A 179 -21.73 -33.46 -48.95
N ALA A 180 -21.15 -34.67 -49.06
CA ALA A 180 -20.49 -35.31 -47.94
C ALA A 180 -19.19 -34.57 -47.56
N ASP A 181 -18.36 -34.18 -48.54
CA ASP A 181 -17.15 -33.39 -48.31
C ASP A 181 -17.47 -32.03 -47.64
N VAL A 182 -18.52 -31.33 -48.08
CA VAL A 182 -18.95 -30.05 -47.47
C VAL A 182 -19.41 -30.26 -46.03
N ARG A 183 -20.24 -31.28 -45.76
CA ARG A 183 -20.71 -31.59 -44.39
C ARG A 183 -19.58 -32.02 -43.46
N GLU A 184 -18.59 -32.77 -43.96
CA GLU A 184 -17.38 -33.13 -43.22
C GLU A 184 -16.64 -31.87 -42.76
N THR A 185 -16.31 -30.94 -43.68
CA THR A 185 -15.57 -29.73 -43.32
C THR A 185 -16.39 -28.71 -42.53
N GLN A 186 -17.72 -28.68 -42.69
CA GLN A 186 -18.58 -27.90 -41.81
C GLN A 186 -18.49 -28.44 -40.38
N ALA A 187 -18.58 -29.76 -40.17
CA ALA A 187 -18.44 -30.35 -38.84
C ALA A 187 -17.03 -30.14 -38.25
N GLU A 188 -15.95 -30.24 -39.05
CA GLU A 188 -14.60 -29.86 -38.63
C GLU A 188 -14.56 -28.40 -38.12
N LEU A 189 -15.15 -27.46 -38.87
CA LEU A 189 -15.19 -26.04 -38.50
C LEU A 189 -16.04 -25.80 -37.24
N ASP A 190 -17.24 -26.41 -37.15
CA ASP A 190 -18.13 -26.28 -35.98
C ASP A 190 -17.45 -26.77 -34.69
N THR A 191 -16.66 -27.84 -34.75
CA THR A 191 -15.91 -28.34 -33.58
C THR A 191 -14.80 -27.38 -33.13
N LEU A 192 -14.18 -26.65 -34.05
CA LEU A 192 -13.16 -25.65 -33.73
C LEU A 192 -13.79 -24.34 -33.26
N ASP A 193 -14.92 -23.95 -33.85
CA ASP A 193 -15.73 -22.80 -33.40
C ASP A 193 -16.28 -23.01 -31.98
N ALA A 194 -16.58 -24.25 -31.57
CA ALA A 194 -16.88 -24.57 -30.18
C ALA A 194 -15.68 -24.38 -29.21
N GLN A 195 -14.43 -24.33 -29.70
CA GLN A 195 -13.22 -24.14 -28.89
C GLN A 195 -12.74 -22.67 -28.82
N VAL A 196 -12.98 -21.87 -29.87
CA VAL A 196 -12.51 -20.47 -29.96
C VAL A 196 -13.62 -19.44 -30.13
N GLY A 197 -14.87 -19.87 -30.36
CA GLY A 197 -16.00 -19.02 -30.72
C GLY A 197 -16.34 -17.95 -29.70
N GLY A 198 -16.78 -16.79 -30.19
CA GLY A 198 -17.16 -15.64 -29.36
C GLY A 198 -16.00 -14.91 -28.68
N THR A 199 -14.74 -15.29 -28.94
CA THR A 199 -13.54 -14.69 -28.32
C THR A 199 -12.53 -14.20 -29.37
N THR A 200 -11.55 -13.43 -28.93
CA THR A 200 -10.33 -13.11 -29.69
C THR A 200 -9.14 -13.86 -29.09
N VAL A 201 -8.01 -13.93 -29.80
CA VAL A 201 -6.77 -14.54 -29.25
C VAL A 201 -6.40 -13.97 -27.87
N MET A 202 -6.56 -12.65 -27.70
CA MET A 202 -6.20 -11.93 -26.47
C MET A 202 -7.22 -12.15 -25.34
N ALA A 203 -8.51 -12.26 -25.68
CA ALA A 203 -9.61 -12.45 -24.73
C ALA A 203 -9.99 -13.92 -24.51
N HIS A 204 -9.19 -14.87 -25.02
CA HIS A 204 -9.46 -16.30 -24.86
C HIS A 204 -9.21 -16.73 -23.39
N PRO A 205 -10.10 -17.54 -22.78
CA PRO A 205 -9.97 -17.90 -21.36
C PRO A 205 -8.63 -18.52 -20.95
N ALA A 206 -7.96 -19.27 -21.84
CA ALA A 206 -6.66 -19.85 -21.56
C ALA A 206 -5.54 -18.78 -21.46
N VAL A 207 -5.64 -17.73 -22.28
CA VAL A 207 -4.68 -16.60 -22.28
C VAL A 207 -4.92 -15.70 -21.07
N GLU A 208 -6.16 -15.40 -20.72
CA GLU A 208 -6.50 -14.65 -19.50
C GLU A 208 -6.05 -15.40 -18.23
N LEU A 209 -6.22 -16.73 -18.17
CA LEU A 209 -5.69 -17.55 -17.07
C LEU A 209 -4.15 -17.44 -16.96
N ALA A 210 -3.43 -17.57 -18.08
CA ALA A 210 -1.96 -17.45 -18.08
C ALA A 210 -1.46 -16.03 -17.78
N LYS A 211 -2.25 -15.01 -18.12
CA LYS A 211 -2.02 -13.60 -17.76
C LYS A 211 -2.14 -13.40 -16.25
N HIS A 212 -3.18 -13.96 -15.61
CA HIS A 212 -3.31 -13.90 -14.15
C HIS A 212 -2.18 -14.66 -13.43
N GLN A 213 -1.73 -15.81 -13.95
CA GLN A 213 -0.55 -16.51 -13.42
C GLN A 213 0.74 -15.68 -13.52
N LEU A 214 0.91 -14.88 -14.58
CA LEU A 214 2.02 -13.93 -14.69
C LEU A 214 1.91 -12.83 -13.64
N ILE A 215 0.72 -12.25 -13.46
CA ILE A 215 0.46 -11.21 -12.46
C ILE A 215 0.77 -11.74 -11.04
N GLU A 216 0.28 -12.92 -10.68
CA GLU A 216 0.58 -13.57 -9.39
C GLU A 216 2.09 -13.76 -9.17
N ALA A 217 2.80 -14.28 -10.17
CA ALA A 217 4.24 -14.49 -10.09
C ALA A 217 5.05 -13.18 -10.00
N TYR A 218 4.56 -12.10 -10.64
CA TYR A 218 5.16 -10.77 -10.56
C TYR A 218 4.95 -10.14 -9.18
N LEU A 219 3.75 -10.26 -8.60
CA LEU A 219 3.46 -9.79 -7.24
C LEU A 219 4.30 -10.54 -6.21
N GLU A 220 4.42 -11.87 -6.31
CA GLU A 220 5.27 -12.66 -5.41
C GLU A 220 6.75 -12.28 -5.53
N TYR A 221 7.26 -12.01 -6.74
CA TYR A 221 8.61 -11.49 -6.94
C TYR A 221 8.81 -10.11 -6.30
N THR A 222 7.84 -9.20 -6.48
CA THR A 222 7.90 -7.83 -5.93
C THR A 222 7.86 -7.84 -4.40
N ARG A 223 7.06 -8.72 -3.79
CA ARG A 223 6.92 -8.90 -2.33
C ARG A 223 8.15 -9.44 -1.62
N GLN A 224 9.17 -9.92 -2.34
CA GLN A 224 10.50 -10.20 -1.79
C GLN A 224 11.28 -8.92 -1.45
N GLN A 225 10.81 -7.75 -1.91
CA GLN A 225 11.39 -6.43 -1.66
C GLN A 225 10.47 -5.63 -0.73
N ILE A 226 10.81 -5.58 0.56
CA ILE A 226 9.94 -5.05 1.60
C ILE A 226 10.22 -3.55 1.78
N LYS A 227 9.28 -2.74 1.29
CA LYS A 227 9.32 -1.27 1.29
C LYS A 227 8.65 -0.65 2.52
N ALA A 228 9.02 0.58 2.86
CA ALA A 228 8.42 1.38 3.91
C ALA A 228 7.00 1.84 3.53
N PRO A 229 5.92 1.46 4.25
CA PRO A 229 4.56 1.93 3.93
C PRO A 229 4.33 3.40 4.29
N ILE A 230 5.13 3.98 5.18
CA ILE A 230 5.05 5.38 5.61
C ILE A 230 6.46 5.92 5.90
N SER A 231 6.64 7.24 5.77
CA SER A 231 7.86 7.91 6.22
C SER A 231 7.93 7.95 7.75
N GLY A 232 9.11 7.82 8.33
CA GLY A 232 9.28 7.87 9.79
C GLY A 232 10.61 7.28 10.24
N TYR A 233 10.76 7.11 11.55
CA TYR A 233 11.96 6.52 12.14
C TYR A 233 11.77 5.03 12.42
N VAL A 234 12.76 4.21 12.10
CA VAL A 234 12.78 2.79 12.47
C VAL A 234 13.02 2.68 13.98
N ALA A 235 11.97 2.40 14.74
CA ALA A 235 12.02 2.35 16.20
C ALA A 235 12.52 1.01 16.75
N LYS A 236 12.29 -0.09 16.00
CA LYS A 236 12.76 -1.43 16.36
C LYS A 236 12.96 -2.30 15.13
N ARG A 237 14.07 -3.04 15.09
CA ARG A 237 14.45 -3.97 14.04
C ARG A 237 14.55 -5.38 14.62
N LYS A 238 13.69 -6.29 14.16
CA LYS A 238 13.67 -7.71 14.58
C LYS A 238 14.44 -8.60 13.60
N ALA A 239 14.35 -8.31 12.30
CA ALA A 239 14.97 -9.11 11.26
C ALA A 239 16.50 -8.96 11.21
N GLN A 240 17.18 -10.08 11.00
CA GLN A 240 18.63 -10.20 10.77
C GLN A 240 18.90 -10.94 9.46
N VAL A 241 20.09 -10.75 8.88
CA VAL A 241 20.51 -11.49 7.68
C VAL A 241 20.65 -12.97 8.01
N GLY A 242 20.05 -13.82 7.18
CA GLY A 242 19.97 -15.28 7.40
C GLY A 242 18.68 -15.74 8.08
N ASP A 243 17.86 -14.84 8.63
CA ASP A 243 16.56 -15.21 9.20
C ASP A 243 15.64 -15.78 8.12
N ARG A 244 14.91 -16.86 8.46
CA ARG A 244 13.82 -17.38 7.63
C ARG A 244 12.50 -16.79 8.09
N VAL A 245 11.80 -16.13 7.18
CA VAL A 245 10.54 -15.43 7.45
C VAL A 245 9.40 -16.02 6.63
N HIS A 246 8.18 -15.85 7.14
CA HIS A 246 6.93 -16.23 6.50
C HIS A 246 6.00 -14.99 6.46
N PRO A 247 4.99 -14.96 5.57
CA PRO A 247 4.01 -13.87 5.54
C PRO A 247 3.43 -13.59 6.95
N GLY A 248 3.31 -12.30 7.28
CA GLY A 248 2.86 -11.82 8.59
C GLY A 248 3.93 -11.81 9.71
N ALA A 249 5.14 -12.35 9.48
CA ALA A 249 6.22 -12.26 10.47
C ALA A 249 6.67 -10.79 10.67
N PRO A 250 6.69 -10.24 11.90
CA PRO A 250 7.01 -8.83 12.14
C PRO A 250 8.53 -8.58 12.04
N LEU A 251 8.95 -7.74 11.08
CA LEU A 251 10.35 -7.51 10.76
C LEU A 251 10.91 -6.24 11.39
N MET A 252 10.12 -5.16 11.41
CA MET A 252 10.49 -3.88 12.02
C MET A 252 9.25 -3.06 12.40
N THR A 253 9.46 -1.92 13.03
CA THR A 253 8.40 -0.96 13.38
C THR A 253 8.86 0.45 13.00
N ILE A 254 8.08 1.12 12.17
CA ILE A 254 8.27 2.53 11.80
C ILE A 254 7.39 3.38 12.72
N VAL A 255 7.93 4.51 13.16
CA VAL A 255 7.24 5.51 13.96
C VAL A 255 7.32 6.86 13.22
N PRO A 256 6.22 7.32 12.58
CA PRO A 256 6.04 8.73 12.24
C PRO A 256 6.14 9.61 13.51
N LEU A 257 6.82 10.75 13.41
CA LEU A 257 7.01 11.72 14.51
C LEU A 257 6.31 13.07 14.25
N ASP A 258 5.63 13.21 13.12
CA ASP A 258 4.77 14.34 12.76
C ASP A 258 3.42 14.30 13.48
N HIS A 259 2.86 13.10 13.71
CA HIS A 259 1.56 12.90 14.36
C HIS A 259 1.71 12.15 15.70
N LEU A 260 1.96 12.91 16.77
CA LEU A 260 2.07 12.40 18.14
C LEU A 260 0.97 13.00 19.02
N TRP A 261 0.49 12.22 19.99
CA TRP A 261 -0.50 12.66 20.98
C TRP A 261 -0.08 12.26 22.38
N VAL A 262 -0.69 12.86 23.40
CA VAL A 262 -0.54 12.43 24.78
C VAL A 262 -1.73 11.58 25.20
N GLU A 263 -1.43 10.46 25.82
CA GLU A 263 -2.41 9.62 26.48
C GLU A 263 -2.34 9.91 27.99
N ALA A 264 -3.31 10.70 28.46
CA ALA A 264 -3.38 11.17 29.84
C ALA A 264 -4.36 10.28 30.65
N ASN A 265 -3.84 9.46 31.55
CA ASN A 265 -4.63 8.57 32.39
C ASN A 265 -5.16 9.34 33.60
N LEU A 266 -6.43 9.74 33.54
CA LEU A 266 -7.13 10.44 34.61
C LEU A 266 -7.90 9.44 35.48
N ARG A 267 -8.02 9.73 36.78
CA ARG A 267 -8.86 8.94 37.69
C ARG A 267 -10.33 9.15 37.33
N GLU A 268 -11.16 8.13 37.50
CA GLU A 268 -12.61 8.22 37.26
C GLU A 268 -13.26 9.46 37.92
N THR A 269 -12.85 9.77 39.15
CA THR A 269 -13.30 10.95 39.92
C THR A 269 -13.02 12.30 39.26
N GLU A 270 -12.04 12.36 38.36
CA GLU A 270 -11.55 13.57 37.70
C GLU A 270 -12.21 13.83 36.34
N LEU A 271 -12.90 12.83 35.77
CA LEU A 271 -13.49 12.88 34.43
C LEU A 271 -14.77 13.71 34.33
N GLN A 272 -15.41 14.03 35.46
CA GLN A 272 -16.76 14.61 35.54
C GLN A 272 -16.98 15.80 34.58
N HIS A 273 -15.97 16.67 34.46
CA HIS A 273 -16.00 17.90 33.67
C HIS A 273 -15.08 17.86 32.42
N ILE A 274 -14.39 16.74 32.16
CA ILE A 274 -13.54 16.55 30.98
C ILE A 274 -14.41 16.36 29.74
N ARG A 275 -14.18 17.16 28.70
CA ARG A 275 -14.95 17.15 27.45
C ARG A 275 -14.03 17.29 26.24
N PRO A 276 -14.36 16.66 25.09
CA PRO A 276 -13.63 16.88 23.84
C PRO A 276 -13.61 18.38 23.46
N GLY A 277 -12.52 18.83 22.85
CA GLY A 277 -12.29 20.23 22.48
C GLY A 277 -11.75 21.14 23.59
N GLN A 278 -11.57 20.66 24.84
CA GLN A 278 -10.94 21.45 25.90
C GLN A 278 -9.43 21.61 25.66
N PRO A 279 -8.83 22.80 25.92
CA PRO A 279 -7.39 22.98 25.79
C PRO A 279 -6.64 22.33 26.95
N ALA A 280 -5.43 21.84 26.66
CA ALA A 280 -4.56 21.17 27.61
C ALA A 280 -3.12 21.68 27.51
N LEU A 281 -2.49 21.90 28.65
CA LEU A 281 -1.06 22.23 28.75
C LEU A 281 -0.30 20.96 29.09
N VAL A 282 0.60 20.55 28.20
CA VAL A 282 1.43 19.36 28.34
C VAL A 282 2.87 19.79 28.62
N ASN A 283 3.37 19.45 29.81
CA ASN A 283 4.79 19.56 30.11
C ASN A 283 5.47 18.20 29.85
N VAL A 284 6.45 18.16 28.95
CA VAL A 284 7.22 16.93 28.66
C VAL A 284 8.50 16.97 29.48
N SER A 285 8.73 15.91 30.28
CA SER A 285 9.82 15.86 31.28
C SER A 285 11.21 16.12 30.68
N LEU A 286 11.40 15.85 29.38
CA LEU A 286 12.62 16.10 28.61
C LEU A 286 13.04 17.59 28.58
N TYR A 287 12.07 18.51 28.54
CA TYR A 287 12.32 19.96 28.45
C TYR A 287 12.13 20.69 29.79
N GLY A 288 11.69 19.98 30.84
CA GLY A 288 11.39 20.56 32.15
C GLY A 288 10.34 21.68 32.07
N GLU A 289 10.36 22.61 33.03
CA GLU A 289 9.39 23.72 33.08
C GLU A 289 9.64 24.83 32.03
N GLN A 290 10.66 24.70 31.17
CA GLN A 290 11.03 25.72 30.19
C GLN A 290 10.12 25.76 28.96
N HIS A 291 9.47 24.64 28.62
CA HIS A 291 8.58 24.53 27.47
C HIS A 291 7.30 23.78 27.84
N MET A 292 6.17 24.23 27.30
CA MET A 292 4.86 23.57 27.43
C MET A 292 4.22 23.52 26.05
N PHE A 293 3.73 22.33 25.69
CA PHE A 293 2.99 22.10 24.46
C PHE A 293 1.50 22.40 24.68
N HIS A 294 0.85 22.97 23.68
CA HIS A 294 -0.56 23.38 23.72
C HIS A 294 -1.43 22.33 23.01
N GLY A 295 -1.79 21.29 23.74
CA GLY A 295 -2.65 20.23 23.23
C GLY A 295 -4.15 20.57 23.30
N THR A 296 -4.96 19.76 22.63
CA THR A 296 -6.43 19.79 22.73
C THR A 296 -6.96 18.39 23.02
N VAL A 297 -7.93 18.26 23.92
CA VAL A 297 -8.60 16.98 24.22
C VAL A 297 -9.35 16.51 22.97
N GLU A 298 -8.87 15.45 22.33
CA GLU A 298 -9.47 14.90 21.11
C GLU A 298 -10.64 13.96 21.45
N GLY A 299 -10.55 13.25 22.58
CA GLY A 299 -11.57 12.32 23.04
C GLY A 299 -11.17 11.57 24.31
N LEU A 300 -12.14 10.87 24.90
CA LEU A 300 -11.94 9.94 26.00
C LEU A 300 -12.02 8.51 25.43
N VAL A 301 -11.12 7.62 25.84
CA VAL A 301 -11.21 6.21 25.45
C VAL A 301 -12.45 5.58 26.10
N PRO A 302 -13.28 4.81 25.39
CA PRO A 302 -14.55 4.26 25.91
C PRO A 302 -14.35 3.05 26.83
N GLY A 303 -13.44 3.14 27.80
CA GLY A 303 -13.16 2.13 28.82
C GLY A 303 -11.88 2.40 29.61
N SER A 304 -11.75 1.78 30.78
CA SER A 304 -10.52 1.78 31.59
C SER A 304 -9.48 0.81 31.04
N GLY A 305 -8.22 0.96 31.47
CA GLY A 305 -7.17 -0.01 31.14
C GLY A 305 -7.46 -1.45 31.60
N SER A 306 -8.23 -1.63 32.68
CA SER A 306 -8.67 -2.95 33.16
C SER A 306 -9.74 -3.60 32.27
N ALA A 307 -10.61 -2.81 31.63
CA ALA A 307 -11.64 -3.31 30.73
C ALA A 307 -11.08 -3.87 29.41
N PHE A 308 -9.91 -3.38 28.97
CA PHE A 308 -9.21 -3.84 27.77
C PHE A 308 -8.05 -4.79 28.05
N ALA A 309 -7.84 -5.21 29.30
CA ALA A 309 -6.77 -6.12 29.66
C ALA A 309 -7.02 -7.54 29.12
N LEU A 310 -5.96 -8.20 28.64
CA LEU A 310 -5.99 -9.63 28.24
C LEU A 310 -6.46 -10.57 29.37
N LEU A 311 -6.24 -10.16 30.62
CA LEU A 311 -6.67 -10.84 31.83
C LEU A 311 -7.22 -9.78 32.80
N PRO A 312 -8.54 -9.47 32.75
CA PRO A 312 -9.16 -8.55 33.70
C PRO A 312 -9.13 -9.10 35.13
N PRO A 313 -9.07 -8.23 36.17
CA PRO A 313 -9.14 -8.67 37.56
C PRO A 313 -10.54 -9.21 37.90
N ASP A 314 -10.62 -10.49 38.29
CA ASP A 314 -11.85 -11.12 38.77
C ASP A 314 -11.87 -11.21 40.31
N ASN A 315 -12.89 -10.59 40.93
CA ASN A 315 -13.04 -10.48 42.38
C ASN A 315 -13.99 -11.57 42.94
N ALA A 316 -13.82 -12.81 42.51
CA ALA A 316 -14.69 -13.95 42.84
C ALA A 316 -14.74 -14.34 44.34
N THR A 317 -13.84 -13.83 45.19
CA THR A 317 -13.67 -14.26 46.60
C THR A 317 -14.34 -13.37 47.65
N GLY A 318 -15.16 -12.40 47.23
CA GLY A 318 -16.05 -11.66 48.14
C GLY A 318 -15.42 -10.56 49.00
N ASN A 319 -14.11 -10.31 48.88
CA ASN A 319 -13.46 -9.16 49.51
C ASN A 319 -13.38 -7.97 48.53
N PHE A 320 -14.44 -7.16 48.48
CA PHE A 320 -14.52 -6.01 47.57
C PHE A 320 -13.79 -4.78 48.14
N ILE A 321 -12.74 -4.32 47.44
CA ILE A 321 -12.06 -3.05 47.69
C ILE A 321 -12.32 -2.14 46.49
N HIS A 322 -12.88 -0.95 46.74
CA HIS A 322 -13.13 0.04 45.68
C HIS A 322 -11.82 0.70 45.24
N ILE A 323 -11.23 0.20 44.15
CA ILE A 323 -10.05 0.78 43.51
C ILE A 323 -10.52 1.74 42.42
N VAL A 324 -10.10 3.00 42.49
CA VAL A 324 -10.47 4.01 41.49
C VAL A 324 -9.74 3.70 40.18
N GLU A 325 -10.52 3.47 39.13
CA GLU A 325 -9.98 3.17 37.81
C GLU A 325 -9.41 4.40 37.11
N ARG A 326 -8.54 4.14 36.12
CA ARG A 326 -8.00 5.18 35.24
C ARG A 326 -8.54 5.01 33.82
N VAL A 327 -9.04 6.11 33.26
CA VAL A 327 -9.52 6.19 31.88
C VAL A 327 -8.52 7.05 31.09
N PRO A 328 -7.99 6.55 29.96
CA PRO A 328 -7.13 7.34 29.10
C PRO A 328 -7.93 8.44 28.38
N VAL A 329 -7.40 9.66 28.41
CA VAL A 329 -7.89 10.80 27.65
C VAL A 329 -6.83 11.17 26.62
N ARG A 330 -7.22 11.18 25.35
CA ARG A 330 -6.33 11.45 24.22
C ARG A 330 -6.28 12.95 23.96
N ILE A 331 -5.06 13.49 23.91
CA ILE A 331 -4.77 14.92 23.76
C ILE A 331 -3.88 15.08 22.53
N ALA A 332 -4.46 15.59 21.45
CA ALA A 332 -3.72 15.88 20.23
C ALA A 332 -2.74 17.03 20.47
N LEU A 333 -1.52 16.91 19.94
CA LEU A 333 -0.51 17.96 19.97
C LEU A 333 -0.38 18.58 18.57
N PRO A 334 -0.13 19.90 18.45
CA PRO A 334 0.02 20.56 17.17
C PRO A 334 1.37 20.20 16.52
N GLU A 335 1.33 19.81 15.23
CA GLU A 335 2.53 19.38 14.48
C GLU A 335 3.67 20.41 14.49
N GLN A 336 3.34 21.70 14.51
CA GLN A 336 4.32 22.78 14.49
C GLN A 336 5.20 22.76 15.75
N GLU A 337 4.61 22.62 16.93
CA GLU A 337 5.37 22.54 18.19
C GLU A 337 6.22 21.26 18.25
N ILE A 338 5.71 20.13 17.74
CA ILE A 338 6.47 18.87 17.66
C ILE A 338 7.68 19.00 16.73
N ARG A 339 7.54 19.68 15.59
CA ARG A 339 8.63 19.92 14.63
C ARG A 339 9.71 20.85 15.19
N GLU A 340 9.31 21.86 15.96
CA GLU A 340 10.25 22.76 16.67
C GLU A 340 10.94 22.07 17.85
N HIS A 341 10.22 21.23 18.59
CA HIS A 341 10.69 20.54 19.80
C HIS A 341 10.44 19.03 19.71
N PRO A 342 11.31 18.26 19.01
CA PRO A 342 11.09 16.84 18.72
C PRO A 342 10.99 15.94 19.96
N ILE A 343 9.77 15.46 20.22
CA ILE A 343 9.46 14.45 21.23
C ILE A 343 9.39 13.04 20.63
N ARG A 344 9.40 12.02 21.49
CA ARG A 344 9.32 10.60 21.11
C ARG A 344 8.23 9.88 21.91
N PRO A 345 7.55 8.87 21.34
CA PRO A 345 6.69 7.98 22.11
C PRO A 345 7.40 7.36 23.32
N GLY A 346 6.67 7.19 24.42
CA GLY A 346 7.15 6.69 25.70
C GLY A 346 7.67 7.75 26.67
N LEU A 347 7.85 9.01 26.26
CA LEU A 347 8.24 10.09 27.18
C LEU A 347 7.13 10.41 28.17
N SER A 348 7.48 10.55 29.46
CA SER A 348 6.55 10.93 30.52
C SER A 348 6.24 12.43 30.50
N THR A 349 4.98 12.76 30.78
CA THR A 349 4.45 14.13 30.72
C THR A 349 3.62 14.44 31.97
N VAL A 350 3.57 15.72 32.35
CA VAL A 350 2.61 16.24 33.32
C VAL A 350 1.61 17.08 32.55
N THR A 351 0.35 16.68 32.56
CA THR A 351 -0.70 17.29 31.75
C THR A 351 -1.72 18.00 32.63
N LYS A 352 -2.12 19.21 32.22
CA LYS A 352 -3.17 20.01 32.86
C LYS A 352 -4.27 20.31 31.82
N ILE A 353 -5.50 19.89 32.07
CA ILE A 353 -6.65 20.13 31.18
C ILE A 353 -7.51 21.26 31.77
N ASN A 354 -7.90 22.24 30.95
CA ASN A 354 -8.78 23.33 31.35
C ASN A 354 -10.26 22.88 31.28
N ILE A 355 -10.90 22.72 32.44
CA ILE A 355 -12.33 22.40 32.57
C ILE A 355 -13.22 23.64 32.76
N GLY A 356 -12.65 24.85 32.68
CA GLY A 356 -13.41 26.11 32.71
C GLY A 356 -14.07 26.46 31.38
N GLU A 357 -13.59 25.85 30.28
CA GLU A 357 -14.14 26.05 28.94
C GLU A 357 -15.19 24.99 28.58
N SER A 358 -16.22 25.43 27.86
CA SER A 358 -17.30 24.57 27.36
C SER A 358 -16.80 23.72 26.19
N GLY A 359 -16.29 22.53 26.49
CA GLY A 359 -16.05 21.51 25.48
C GLY A 359 -17.34 20.96 24.86
N GLN A 360 -17.18 20.06 23.90
CA GLN A 360 -18.28 19.41 23.19
C GLN A 360 -18.93 18.31 24.06
N SER A 361 -19.90 17.57 23.50
CA SER A 361 -20.50 16.42 24.17
C SER A 361 -19.46 15.31 24.38
N VAL A 362 -19.61 14.47 25.41
CA VAL A 362 -18.84 13.22 25.53
C VAL A 362 -19.13 12.27 24.35
N TRP A 363 -20.30 12.44 23.71
CA TRP A 363 -20.75 11.65 22.56
C TRP A 363 -20.30 12.20 21.19
N SER A 364 -19.68 13.38 21.13
CA SER A 364 -19.13 13.92 19.87
C SER A 364 -17.66 13.55 19.72
N SER A 365 -17.32 12.96 18.57
CA SER A 365 -15.94 12.68 18.20
C SER A 365 -15.32 13.90 17.51
N SER A 366 -14.32 14.51 18.15
CA SER A 366 -13.38 15.40 17.46
C SER A 366 -12.27 14.64 16.74
N ALA A 367 -12.08 13.34 17.03
CA ALA A 367 -11.23 12.46 16.24
C ALA A 367 -11.84 12.27 14.85
N SER A 368 -11.08 12.63 13.82
CA SER A 368 -11.38 12.38 12.41
C SER A 368 -10.23 11.61 11.80
N ALA A 369 -10.52 10.52 11.09
CA ALA A 369 -9.51 9.81 10.31
C ALA A 369 -9.07 10.70 9.14
N SER A 370 -7.95 11.39 9.28
CA SER A 370 -7.30 12.10 8.18
C SER A 370 -6.96 11.07 7.10
N SER A 371 -7.58 11.19 5.93
CA SER A 371 -7.41 10.22 4.83
C SER A 371 -5.98 10.12 4.30
N ALA A 372 -5.13 11.13 4.58
CA ALA A 372 -3.73 11.15 4.20
C ALA A 372 -2.79 10.46 5.21
N GLU A 373 -3.16 10.41 6.50
CA GLU A 373 -2.35 9.81 7.58
C GLU A 373 -2.37 8.28 7.51
N TYR A 374 -3.54 7.70 7.20
CA TYR A 374 -3.77 6.25 7.21
C TYR A 374 -3.69 5.58 5.83
N ALA A 375 -3.21 6.30 4.80
CA ALA A 375 -3.11 5.80 3.43
C ALA A 375 -1.66 5.61 2.97
N THR A 376 -1.43 4.56 2.18
CA THR A 376 -0.16 4.31 1.49
C THR A 376 -0.40 3.98 0.03
N ASP A 377 0.35 4.65 -0.83
CA ASP A 377 0.37 4.55 -2.29
C ASP A 377 1.47 3.61 -2.81
N VAL A 378 2.34 3.12 -1.93
CA VAL A 378 3.53 2.27 -2.25
C VAL A 378 3.21 1.01 -3.05
N TYR A 379 1.98 0.49 -2.92
CA TYR A 379 1.51 -0.74 -3.58
C TYR A 379 0.55 -0.46 -4.75
N ALA A 380 0.21 0.80 -5.05
CA ALA A 380 -0.79 1.15 -6.06
C ALA A 380 -0.36 0.76 -7.49
N ASP A 381 0.94 0.88 -7.80
CA ASP A 381 1.49 0.66 -9.14
C ASP A 381 1.83 -0.82 -9.45
N GLU A 382 1.79 -1.72 -8.45
CA GLU A 382 2.19 -3.13 -8.62
C GLU A 382 1.29 -3.87 -9.63
N LEU A 383 -0.02 -3.70 -9.52
CA LEU A 383 -0.98 -4.34 -10.42
C LEU A 383 -0.97 -3.74 -11.84
N PRO A 384 -1.04 -2.40 -12.04
CA PRO A 384 -0.88 -1.78 -13.36
C PRO A 384 0.42 -2.18 -14.08
N THR A 385 1.53 -2.32 -13.34
CA THR A 385 2.82 -2.73 -13.92
C THR A 385 2.81 -4.21 -14.32
N ALA A 386 2.19 -5.07 -13.52
CA ALA A 386 1.98 -6.48 -13.88
C ALA A 386 1.11 -6.65 -15.13
N GLU A 387 0.02 -5.88 -15.24
CA GLU A 387 -0.87 -5.87 -16.40
C GLU A 387 -0.17 -5.33 -17.65
N ALA A 388 0.63 -4.28 -17.53
CA ALA A 388 1.44 -3.75 -18.62
C ALA A 388 2.47 -4.79 -19.12
N MET A 389 3.14 -5.52 -18.22
CA MET A 389 4.05 -6.60 -18.57
C MET A 389 3.33 -7.77 -19.26
N ALA A 390 2.15 -8.16 -18.77
CA ALA A 390 1.34 -9.19 -19.44
C ALA A 390 0.93 -8.74 -20.86
N LYS A 391 0.49 -7.50 -21.02
CA LYS A 391 0.13 -6.91 -22.31
C LYS A 391 1.31 -6.90 -23.30
N GLU A 392 2.52 -6.52 -22.85
CA GLU A 392 3.75 -6.59 -23.64
C GLU A 392 4.05 -8.01 -24.13
N VAL A 393 3.93 -9.00 -23.24
CA VAL A 393 4.16 -10.41 -23.59
C VAL A 393 3.12 -10.89 -24.60
N MET A 394 1.86 -10.52 -24.42
CA MET A 394 0.78 -10.91 -25.34
C MET A 394 0.96 -10.27 -26.73
N THR A 395 1.24 -8.97 -26.83
CA THR A 395 1.44 -8.30 -28.13
C THR A 395 2.68 -8.80 -28.86
N HIS A 396 3.80 -9.00 -28.16
CA HIS A 396 5.03 -9.52 -28.77
C HIS A 396 4.84 -10.92 -29.38
N ASN A 397 4.05 -11.78 -28.72
CA ASN A 397 3.78 -13.13 -29.20
C ASN A 397 2.68 -13.20 -30.28
N LEU A 398 1.82 -12.19 -30.37
CA LEU A 398 0.83 -12.07 -31.45
C LEU A 398 1.48 -11.61 -32.77
N VAL A 399 2.38 -10.62 -32.73
CA VAL A 399 3.09 -10.11 -33.93
C VAL A 399 3.94 -11.19 -34.58
N ALA A 400 4.53 -12.11 -33.80
CA ALA A 400 5.28 -13.24 -34.34
C ALA A 400 4.43 -14.21 -35.20
N ALA A 401 3.10 -14.22 -35.05
CA ALA A 401 2.19 -14.98 -35.92
C ALA A 401 1.80 -14.21 -37.20
N HIS A 402 1.88 -12.87 -37.17
CA HIS A 402 1.69 -11.96 -38.31
C HIS A 402 3.05 -11.50 -38.85
N GLY A 403 3.83 -12.44 -39.39
CA GLY A 403 5.20 -12.18 -39.81
C GLY A 403 5.32 -11.08 -40.88
N ASN A 404 5.98 -9.97 -40.51
CA ASN A 404 6.52 -8.94 -41.40
C ASN A 404 5.68 -8.53 -42.62
N GLU A 405 4.45 -8.07 -42.40
CA GLU A 405 3.82 -7.11 -43.32
C GLU A 405 3.80 -5.72 -42.65
N PRO A 406 4.26 -4.64 -43.32
CA PRO A 406 4.24 -3.30 -42.75
C PRO A 406 2.80 -2.78 -42.64
N ASP A 407 2.53 -2.01 -41.58
CA ASP A 407 1.22 -1.46 -41.23
C ASP A 407 0.49 -0.79 -42.40
N ASP A 408 -0.62 -1.41 -42.83
CA ASP A 408 -1.81 -0.71 -43.31
C ASP A 408 -2.99 -1.69 -43.30
N LEU A 409 -3.76 -1.69 -42.19
CA LEU A 409 -5.23 -1.88 -42.18
C LEU A 409 -5.80 -1.94 -40.75
N LEU A 410 -6.76 -1.03 -40.48
CA LEU A 410 -7.81 -1.14 -39.45
C LEU A 410 -7.40 -0.99 -37.97
N LEU A 411 -6.87 0.20 -37.63
CA LEU A 411 -7.48 0.90 -36.50
C LEU A 411 -8.88 1.34 -36.93
N ALA A 412 -9.91 0.63 -36.45
CA ALA A 412 -11.29 1.00 -36.65
C ALA A 412 -11.58 2.33 -35.92
N ARG A 413 -11.68 3.40 -36.70
CA ARG A 413 -12.15 4.71 -36.27
C ARG A 413 -13.66 4.61 -36.04
N GLU A 414 -14.09 4.71 -34.79
CA GLU A 414 -15.50 4.91 -34.47
C GLU A 414 -15.91 6.28 -35.03
N GLU A 415 -16.81 6.28 -36.03
CA GLU A 415 -17.58 7.45 -36.44
C GLU A 415 -19.06 7.14 -36.22
N ASP A 416 -19.68 7.94 -35.37
CA ASP A 416 -21.07 7.78 -34.95
C ASP A 416 -22.04 7.80 -36.13
N SER A 417 -23.01 6.90 -36.11
CA SER A 417 -24.05 6.79 -37.15
C SER A 417 -25.45 7.06 -36.60
N GLU A 418 -25.69 8.29 -36.19
CA GLU A 418 -27.07 8.78 -36.05
C GLU A 418 -27.64 9.17 -37.43
N ARG A 419 -28.68 8.44 -37.85
CA ARG A 419 -29.67 8.90 -38.84
C ARG A 419 -31.06 8.79 -38.25
N PRO A 420 -31.92 9.78 -38.47
CA PRO A 420 -33.33 9.57 -38.72
C PRO A 420 -33.67 9.79 -40.21
N ALA A 421 -34.84 9.29 -40.62
CA ALA A 421 -35.25 9.19 -42.01
C ALA A 421 -36.22 10.31 -42.46
N ASP A 422 -36.34 10.43 -43.78
CA ASP A 422 -37.48 10.93 -44.58
C ASP A 422 -38.06 12.34 -44.30
N LEU A 423 -38.04 13.20 -45.34
CA LEU A 423 -39.23 13.50 -46.15
C LEU A 423 -38.96 14.52 -47.29
N GLU A 424 -39.24 14.06 -48.52
CA GLU A 424 -39.90 14.74 -49.65
C GLU A 424 -39.54 16.14 -50.25
N GLN A 425 -39.55 16.14 -51.59
CA GLN A 425 -39.89 17.22 -52.56
C GLN A 425 -38.95 18.44 -52.71
N GLY A 426 -38.65 18.85 -53.97
CA GLY A 426 -38.06 20.19 -54.18
C GLY A 426 -37.22 20.57 -55.43
N THR A 427 -37.46 20.04 -56.64
CA THR A 427 -37.33 20.78 -57.93
C THR A 427 -36.04 21.55 -58.38
N TRP A 428 -35.67 21.32 -59.66
CA TRP A 428 -35.15 22.28 -60.68
C TRP A 428 -33.71 22.90 -60.61
N ARG A 429 -32.86 22.40 -61.56
CA ARG A 429 -32.23 23.15 -62.70
C ARG A 429 -30.85 23.84 -62.54
N LYS A 430 -29.90 23.40 -63.40
CA LYS A 430 -28.74 24.10 -64.08
C LYS A 430 -28.16 25.37 -63.38
N SER A 431 -26.83 25.57 -63.23
CA SER A 431 -25.85 25.58 -64.34
C SER A 431 -24.37 25.75 -63.92
N ARG A 432 -23.47 25.20 -64.76
CA ARG A 432 -22.10 25.64 -65.14
C ARG A 432 -21.48 26.94 -64.54
N ASN A 433 -20.16 26.81 -64.30
CA ASN A 433 -19.03 27.73 -64.58
C ASN A 433 -18.36 28.55 -63.45
N ALA A 434 -17.02 28.42 -63.45
CA ALA A 434 -15.98 29.45 -63.32
C ALA A 434 -15.39 29.86 -61.94
N MET A 435 -14.07 30.08 -62.04
CA MET A 435 -12.97 30.39 -61.12
C MET A 435 -12.21 31.58 -61.79
N PRO A 436 -11.33 32.42 -61.18
CA PRO A 436 -11.09 32.85 -59.78
C PRO A 436 -11.28 34.42 -59.66
N PRO A 437 -10.52 35.27 -58.89
CA PRO A 437 -9.04 35.43 -58.82
C PRO A 437 -8.42 35.65 -57.40
N ARG A 438 -7.11 35.96 -57.36
CA ARG A 438 -6.24 36.24 -56.19
C ARG A 438 -6.11 37.74 -55.85
N ASP A 439 -5.81 38.07 -54.59
CA ASP A 439 -4.71 38.95 -54.11
C ASP A 439 -4.64 38.85 -52.56
N SER A 440 -3.54 38.57 -51.85
CA SER A 440 -2.23 39.21 -51.63
C SER A 440 -2.17 40.28 -50.52
N SER A 441 -1.31 40.05 -49.51
CA SER A 441 -0.49 41.02 -48.72
C SER A 441 -0.01 40.41 -47.39
N GLY A 442 1.18 40.82 -46.89
CA GLY A 442 1.60 40.56 -45.49
C GLY A 442 2.84 39.67 -45.27
N ARG A 443 4.02 40.29 -45.14
CA ARG A 443 5.28 39.81 -44.52
C ARG A 443 5.76 40.91 -43.54
N PRO A 444 6.75 40.74 -42.63
CA PRO A 444 7.67 39.60 -42.42
C PRO A 444 7.88 39.12 -40.95
N GLU A 445 8.72 38.07 -40.84
CA GLU A 445 9.49 37.51 -39.72
C GLU A 445 10.24 38.51 -38.79
N PRO A 446 10.61 38.14 -37.54
CA PRO A 446 11.93 37.51 -37.31
C PRO A 446 12.03 36.39 -36.24
N PHE A 447 12.70 35.29 -36.61
CA PHE A 447 13.75 34.54 -35.89
C PHE A 447 13.61 34.24 -34.38
N ASP A 448 13.68 32.95 -34.02
CA ASP A 448 14.61 32.49 -32.98
C ASP A 448 15.20 31.09 -33.30
N HIS A 449 16.33 30.75 -32.69
CA HIS A 449 17.19 29.61 -33.04
C HIS A 449 17.19 28.50 -31.97
N THR A 450 16.89 27.26 -32.37
CA THR A 450 17.40 26.07 -31.66
C THR A 450 17.79 24.94 -32.64
N PRO A 451 18.94 24.27 -32.46
CA PRO A 451 19.48 23.35 -33.45
C PRO A 451 18.92 21.93 -33.36
N ARG A 452 18.78 21.28 -34.53
CA ARG A 452 18.53 19.83 -34.65
C ARG A 452 19.75 19.05 -34.17
N SER A 453 19.58 18.11 -33.24
CA SER A 453 20.57 17.06 -32.97
C SER A 453 20.37 15.87 -33.93
N PHE A 454 21.48 15.32 -34.39
CA PHE A 454 21.56 14.36 -35.50
C PHE A 454 21.86 12.95 -35.00
N VAL A 455 21.16 11.95 -35.52
CA VAL A 455 21.33 10.53 -35.15
C VAL A 455 22.36 9.86 -36.08
N PRO A 456 23.36 9.14 -35.54
CA PRO A 456 24.03 8.08 -36.26
C PRO A 456 23.37 6.72 -35.95
N ARG A 457 22.91 6.02 -36.99
CA ARG A 457 22.59 4.59 -36.90
C ARG A 457 23.89 3.79 -36.95
N HIS A 458 24.03 2.77 -36.10
CA HIS A 458 25.01 1.71 -36.31
C HIS A 458 24.36 0.32 -36.15
N SER A 459 24.19 -0.34 -37.30
CA SER A 459 24.26 -1.79 -37.41
C SER A 459 25.64 -2.14 -37.96
N PRO A 460 26.20 -3.30 -37.59
CA PRO A 460 26.78 -4.14 -38.64
C PRO A 460 26.41 -5.63 -38.51
N ASP A 461 26.64 -6.30 -39.63
CA ASP A 461 26.13 -7.60 -40.07
C ASP A 461 26.29 -8.87 -39.21
N LEU A 462 25.45 -9.82 -39.62
CA LEU A 462 25.47 -11.26 -39.38
C LEU A 462 26.84 -11.93 -39.62
N GLY A 463 27.20 -12.87 -38.75
CA GLY A 463 28.23 -13.89 -38.99
C GLY A 463 27.90 -15.17 -38.23
N VAL A 464 27.79 -16.30 -38.94
CA VAL A 464 27.45 -17.62 -38.38
C VAL A 464 28.71 -18.53 -38.32
N PRO A 465 28.67 -19.75 -37.74
CA PRO A 465 29.24 -20.05 -36.43
C PRO A 465 30.58 -20.82 -36.48
N ALA A 466 31.28 -20.90 -35.35
CA ALA A 466 32.42 -21.81 -35.16
C ALA A 466 32.28 -22.63 -33.86
N SER A 467 32.35 -23.95 -34.00
CA SER A 467 32.28 -24.96 -32.93
C SER A 467 33.63 -25.12 -32.19
N PRO A 468 33.67 -25.78 -31.01
CA PRO A 468 34.67 -25.49 -29.98
C PRO A 468 36.00 -26.23 -30.15
N LEU A 469 37.06 -25.62 -29.58
CA LEU A 469 38.37 -26.25 -29.42
C LEU A 469 38.45 -27.04 -28.11
N ALA A 470 38.92 -28.27 -28.20
CA ALA A 470 39.40 -29.07 -27.08
C ALA A 470 40.93 -29.23 -27.15
N PRO A 471 41.63 -29.34 -26.02
CA PRO A 471 42.92 -30.02 -25.90
C PRO A 471 42.73 -31.34 -25.10
N SER A 472 42.85 -32.53 -25.69
CA SER A 472 44.10 -33.23 -26.05
C SER A 472 44.87 -33.86 -24.87
N ILE A 473 44.59 -35.16 -24.65
CA ILE A 473 45.42 -36.31 -24.20
C ILE A 473 46.94 -36.01 -24.13
N GLY A 474 47.78 -36.49 -23.21
CA GLY A 474 47.75 -37.52 -22.13
C GLY A 474 49.20 -37.67 -21.60
N PRO A 475 49.75 -38.86 -21.20
CA PRO A 475 49.14 -40.14 -20.80
C PRO A 475 49.71 -40.70 -19.45
N GLY A 476 49.19 -41.82 -18.93
CA GLY A 476 49.86 -42.55 -17.82
C GLY A 476 49.01 -43.63 -17.11
N SER A 477 49.32 -44.90 -17.38
CA SER A 477 48.85 -46.15 -16.71
C SER A 477 48.75 -46.13 -15.17
N GLY A 478 47.85 -46.89 -14.52
CA GLY A 478 46.86 -47.86 -15.00
C GLY A 478 46.40 -48.83 -13.89
N LEU A 479 45.63 -49.88 -14.27
CA LEU A 479 45.39 -51.15 -13.54
C LEU A 479 44.85 -51.12 -12.09
N LEU A 480 43.58 -51.52 -11.88
CA LEU A 480 43.19 -52.84 -11.31
C LEU A 480 41.70 -52.95 -10.89
N GLY A 481 41.02 -53.99 -11.39
CA GLY A 481 40.25 -54.99 -10.63
C GLY A 481 39.04 -54.59 -9.75
N PRO A 482 37.82 -55.10 -10.05
CA PRO A 482 36.65 -54.98 -9.17
C PRO A 482 36.31 -56.28 -8.41
N GLU A 483 36.21 -56.20 -7.07
CA GLU A 483 35.44 -57.07 -6.17
C GLU A 483 35.02 -56.19 -4.95
N GLY A 484 34.00 -56.45 -4.15
CA GLY A 484 33.05 -57.56 -4.08
C GLY A 484 32.62 -57.79 -2.61
N GLY A 485 31.31 -57.83 -2.32
CA GLY A 485 30.80 -58.46 -1.08
C GLY A 485 30.35 -57.57 0.10
N ARG A 486 29.05 -57.70 0.42
CA ARG A 486 28.44 -57.93 1.75
C ARG A 486 28.68 -56.95 2.93
N SER A 487 27.55 -56.39 3.40
CA SER A 487 27.28 -56.00 4.81
C SER A 487 27.09 -57.24 5.72
N PRO A 488 26.73 -57.12 7.03
CA PRO A 488 26.76 -55.98 7.96
C PRO A 488 27.45 -56.29 9.32
N SER A 489 27.68 -55.27 10.17
CA SER A 489 28.14 -55.47 11.57
C SER A 489 27.36 -54.63 12.58
N ARG A 490 27.01 -55.28 13.70
CA ARG A 490 26.28 -54.72 14.85
C ARG A 490 27.18 -53.81 15.71
N LEU A 491 26.57 -52.87 16.43
CA LEU A 491 26.99 -52.53 17.79
C LEU A 491 25.75 -52.30 18.67
N ARG A 492 25.87 -52.69 19.94
CA ARG A 492 24.77 -52.90 20.90
C ARG A 492 25.25 -52.50 22.30
N LEU A 493 24.43 -51.72 23.00
CA LEU A 493 24.40 -51.46 24.44
C LEU A 493 22.96 -50.94 24.68
N ASP A 494 22.07 -51.57 25.44
CA ASP A 494 22.14 -52.06 26.84
C ASP A 494 22.62 -50.92 27.77
N LEU A 495 21.93 -50.46 28.82
CA LEU A 495 20.76 -50.92 29.59
C LEU A 495 20.08 -49.62 30.17
N ASP A 496 18.90 -49.56 30.81
CA ASP A 496 17.96 -50.59 31.31
C ASP A 496 16.49 -50.03 31.40
N GLN A 497 15.67 -50.65 32.24
CA GLN A 497 14.24 -50.53 32.56
C GLN A 497 13.90 -49.54 33.70
N ASP A 498 12.63 -49.08 33.74
CA ASP A 498 11.79 -49.30 34.93
C ASP A 498 10.28 -49.40 34.54
N HIS A 499 9.48 -50.04 35.40
CA HIS A 499 8.12 -50.52 35.15
C HIS A 499 7.00 -49.55 35.59
N GLY A 500 5.78 -49.73 35.06
CA GLY A 500 4.58 -49.20 35.73
C GLY A 500 3.32 -48.95 34.89
N ARG A 501 2.58 -50.00 34.50
CA ARG A 501 1.12 -49.94 34.32
C ARG A 501 0.47 -50.76 35.45
N PRO A 502 -0.72 -50.38 35.96
CA PRO A 502 -1.98 -50.93 35.43
C PRO A 502 -3.03 -49.81 35.18
N SER A 503 -3.72 -49.74 34.04
CA SER A 503 -4.97 -50.46 33.72
C SER A 503 -6.05 -50.44 34.83
N PHE A 504 -7.15 -49.72 34.60
CA PHE A 504 -8.49 -50.26 34.86
C PHE A 504 -9.54 -49.66 33.90
N ASP A 505 -10.54 -50.47 33.58
CA ASP A 505 -11.59 -50.22 32.59
C ASP A 505 -12.93 -49.83 33.26
N SER A 506 -13.84 -49.31 32.44
CA SER A 506 -15.30 -49.50 32.49
C SER A 506 -16.22 -48.36 33.00
N ARG A 507 -16.96 -47.84 32.01
CA ARG A 507 -18.45 -47.71 31.95
C ARG A 507 -19.21 -46.68 32.81
N ARG A 508 -20.03 -45.91 32.06
CA ARG A 508 -21.42 -45.47 32.36
C ARG A 508 -21.64 -44.60 33.62
N ARG A 509 -21.93 -43.32 33.39
CA ARG A 509 -23.31 -42.84 33.23
C ARG A 509 -23.38 -41.61 32.34
#